data_AF-A0A6V7K742-F1
#
_entry.id   AF-A0A6V7K742-F1
#
_cell.length_a   1.000
_cell.length_b   1.000
_cell.length_c   1.000
_cell.angle_alpha   90.00
_cell.angle_beta   90.00
_cell.angle_gamma   90.00
#
_symmetry.space_group_name_H-M   'P 1'
#
loop_
_entity.id
_entity.type
_entity.pdbx_description
1 polymer ?
#
loop_
_entity_poly.entity_id
_entity_poly.type
_entity_poly.pdbx_seq_one_letter_code
_entity_poly.pdbx_strand_id
1 'polypeptide(L)' 'ISGDLMQTMQIEGARCLTETNADLVKLIKTMKGEDVEVDKNMKCFGACLMKSFGV' A
#
# COMPACT_ATOMS: atom_id res chain seq x y z
N ILE A 1 8.29 12.50 10.38
CA ILE A 1 8.68 11.61 9.25
C ILE A 1 9.65 12.42 8.41
N SER A 2 10.89 11.99 8.22
CA SER A 2 11.84 12.68 7.32
C SER A 2 11.26 12.74 5.91
N GLY A 3 11.54 13.81 5.15
CA GLY A 3 11.02 13.96 3.78
C GLY A 3 11.37 12.79 2.86
N ASP A 4 12.54 12.17 3.10
CA ASP A 4 13.05 11.00 2.40
C ASP A 4 12.14 9.77 2.57
N LEU A 5 11.76 9.43 3.82
CA LEU A 5 10.88 8.30 4.08
C LEU A 5 9.51 8.46 3.41
N MET A 6 8.98 9.68 3.39
CA MET A 6 7.69 9.96 2.78
C MET A 6 7.75 9.83 1.25
N GLN A 7 8.87 10.23 0.63
CA GLN A 7 9.12 10.08 -0.80
C GLN A 7 9.30 8.61 -1.19
N THR A 8 10.07 7.84 -0.42
CA THR A 8 10.21 6.38 -0.61
C THR A 8 8.86 5.68 -0.52
N MET A 9 8.02 6.04 0.47
CA MET A 9 6.70 5.43 0.63
C MET A 9 5.76 5.73 -0.54
N GLN A 10 5.84 6.92 -1.14
CA GLN A 10 5.05 7.26 -2.33
C GLN A 10 5.50 6.45 -3.55
N ILE A 11 6.82 6.33 -3.77
CA ILE A 11 7.38 5.57 -4.89
C ILE A 11 7.03 4.09 -4.76
N GLU A 12 7.30 3.49 -3.61
CA GLU A 12 7.03 2.08 -3.35
C GLU A 12 5.52 1.79 -3.31
N GLY A 13 4.72 2.71 -2.78
CA GLY A 13 3.26 2.62 -2.83
C GLY A 13 2.74 2.55 -4.26
N ALA A 14 3.20 3.44 -5.15
CA ALA A 14 2.79 3.42 -6.56
C ALA A 14 3.25 2.14 -7.28
N ARG A 15 4.47 1.67 -7.02
CA ARG A 15 5.00 0.41 -7.56
C ARG A 15 4.16 -0.79 -7.11
N CYS A 16 3.95 -0.94 -5.80
CA CYS A 16 3.19 -2.06 -5.24
C CYS A 16 1.72 -2.06 -5.69
N LEU A 17 1.10 -0.89 -5.83
CA LEU A 17 -0.26 -0.76 -6.36
C LEU A 17 -0.35 -1.34 -7.78
N THR A 18 0.65 -1.02 -8.62
CA THR A 18 0.72 -1.47 -10.02
C THR A 18 0.97 -2.97 -10.12
N GLU A 19 1.91 -3.52 -9.34
CA GLU A 19 2.28 -4.95 -9.38
C GLU A 19 1.15 -5.87 -8.88
N THR A 20 0.38 -5.40 -7.90
CA THR A 20 -0.63 -6.23 -7.24
C THR A 20 -2.04 -6.03 -7.78
N ASN A 21 -2.23 -5.00 -8.62
CA ASN A 21 -3.53 -4.56 -9.10
C ASN A 21 -4.54 -4.36 -7.94
N ALA A 22 -4.04 -3.80 -6.84
CA ALA A 22 -4.86 -3.47 -5.68
C ALA A 22 -5.73 -2.24 -5.96
N ASP A 23 -6.95 -2.24 -5.43
CA ASP A 23 -7.89 -1.14 -5.62
C ASP A 23 -7.48 0.05 -4.74
N LEU A 24 -7.05 1.13 -5.39
CA LEU A 24 -6.65 2.37 -4.73
C LEU A 24 -7.77 2.96 -3.86
N VAL A 25 -9.03 2.88 -4.32
CA VAL A 25 -10.18 3.40 -3.57
C VAL A 25 -10.39 2.60 -2.30
N LYS A 26 -10.31 1.26 -2.39
CA LYS A 26 -10.39 0.40 -1.19
C LYS A 26 -9.27 0.70 -0.20
N LEU A 27 -8.03 0.86 -0.68
CA LEU A 27 -6.88 1.21 0.18
C LEU A 27 -7.09 2.55 0.90
N ILE A 28 -7.55 3.59 0.19
CA ILE A 28 -7.85 4.90 0.79
C ILE A 28 -8.94 4.78 1.86
N LYS A 29 -9.99 4.01 1.60
CA LYS A 29 -11.06 3.76 2.58
C LYS A 29 -10.55 3.02 3.82
N THR A 30 -9.72 1.97 3.64
CA THR A 30 -9.06 1.28 4.75
C THR A 30 -8.18 2.23 5.57
N MET A 31 -7.42 3.13 4.94
CA MET A 31 -6.61 4.14 5.63
C MET A 31 -7.45 5.15 6.43
N LYS A 32 -8.70 5.39 6.02
CA LYS A 32 -9.67 6.23 6.75
C LYS A 32 -10.37 5.48 7.90
N GLY A 33 -10.09 4.19 8.08
CA GLY A 33 -10.75 3.35 9.07
C GLY A 33 -12.16 2.92 8.68
N GLU A 34 -12.52 3.03 7.40
CA GLU A 34 -13.78 2.48 6.90
C GLU A 34 -13.70 0.94 6.87
N ASP A 35 -14.82 0.28 7.17
CA ASP A 35 -14.93 -1.17 7.05
C ASP A 35 -14.98 -1.55 5.56
N VAL A 36 -13.90 -2.15 5.07
CA VAL A 36 -13.70 -2.55 3.68
C VAL A 36 -13.23 -3.99 3.66
N GLU A 37 -13.87 -4.81 2.82
CA GLU A 37 -13.44 -6.18 2.62
C GLU A 37 -12.02 -6.22 2.01
N VAL A 38 -11.07 -6.78 2.78
CA VAL A 38 -9.67 -6.95 2.38
C VAL A 38 -9.53 -8.18 1.48
N ASP A 39 -9.46 -7.94 0.18
CA ASP A 39 -9.27 -8.98 -0.82
C ASP A 39 -7.79 -9.42 -0.97
N LYS A 40 -7.55 -10.38 -1.87
CA LYS A 40 -6.22 -10.93 -2.13
C LYS A 40 -5.22 -9.87 -2.59
N ASN A 41 -5.64 -8.93 -3.45
CA ASN A 41 -4.75 -7.94 -4.03
C ASN A 41 -4.31 -6.93 -2.96
N MET A 42 -5.21 -6.55 -2.05
CA MET A 42 -4.87 -5.70 -0.90
C MET A 42 -3.86 -6.37 0.04
N LYS A 43 -3.98 -7.68 0.29
CA LYS A 43 -2.97 -8.43 1.07
C LYS A 43 -1.61 -8.45 0.36
N CYS A 44 -1.61 -8.67 -0.95
CA CYS A 44 -0.40 -8.61 -1.76
C CYS A 44 0.23 -7.21 -1.74
N PHE A 45 -0.57 -6.14 -1.78
CA PHE A 45 -0.09 -4.77 -1.65
C PHE A 45 0.64 -4.54 -0.32
N GLY A 46 0.03 -4.95 0.80
CA GLY A 46 0.66 -4.85 2.12
C GLY A 46 1.96 -5.66 2.21
N ALA A 47 1.99 -6.88 1.66
CA ALA A 47 3.19 -7.72 1.62
C ALA A 47 4.30 -7.09 0.77
N CYS A 48 3.96 -6.48 -0.37
CA CYS A 48 4.90 -5.77 -1.22
C CYS A 48 5.54 -4.58 -0.48
N LEU A 49 4.73 -3.77 0.22
CA LEU A 49 5.25 -2.66 1.03
C LEU A 49 6.19 -3.14 2.14
N MET A 50 5.81 -4.16 2.91
CA MET A 50 6.68 -4.71 3.96
C MET A 50 8.05 -5.12 3.40
N LYS A 51 8.04 -5.84 2.27
CA LYS A 51 9.26 -6.23 1.57
C LYS A 51 10.10 -5.04 1.12
N SER A 52 9.49 -3.96 0.62
CA SER A 52 10.21 -2.74 0.22
C SER A 52 10.93 -2.05 1.39
N PHE A 53 10.42 -2.18 2.61
CA PHE A 53 11.03 -1.60 3.81
C PHE A 53 11.91 -2.58 4.60
N GLY A 54 12.17 -3.78 4.05
CA GLY A 54 13.04 -4.78 4.68
C GLY A 54 12.40 -5.52 5.87
N VAL A 55 11.06 -5.56 5.91
CA VAL A 55 10.25 -6.34 6.87
C VAL A 55 9.83 -7.66 6.22
#